data_AF-A0A7J6L7F0-F1
#
_entry.id   AF-A0A7J6L7F0-F1
#
_cell.length_a   1.000
_cell.length_b   1.000
_cell.length_c   1.000
_cell.angle_alpha   90.00
_cell.angle_beta   90.00
_cell.angle_gamma   90.00
#
_symmetry.space_group_name_H-M   'P 1'
#
loop_
_entity.id
_entity.type
_entity.pdbx_description
1 polymer ?
#
loop_
_entity_poly.entity_id
_entity_poly.type
_entity_poly.pdbx_seq_one_letter_code
_entity_poly.pdbx_strand_id
1 'polypeptide(L)'
;MGKKGGKKGGGKKAAAEAEVDPDNIIPPDLLDLNEQQLKERIETWEYRRNKAAKERNYMAMERDMVNRFYGITNREIEQLEAAILCKERQTEAVEKEHRVKMKVHEQKVHNLTYGQVRESEDIAKEAETLMAEEDGMHVDLLTKWHEENEALKESLQSKQLAREDEVKMMERGFAKSLGKLRETYEANHAQLERDCRTQVEDLRHDLEIRRRVEIHELRERKNLHMKELTENHDEAYEQIKEYYRDITLDNVKLIRSLKEEIAQMRSREKVNKKTMEQLITENKTLSEPLAEMEEERARLMDLLKNYGTDKIVLKNVKGRKLSLDKRLKEERAEYRQTEERLKKLEKERDEITRRFAKARAWRSSLEQRLEVLGGSFAEKQGRLEEVVKSANIDPAALQSVTEKLEGVLEAKNGVIRSLQYEIQRLAKMYNDTIRVYEHKLKDFGVPAEEMGFEPVPVKTSKIPAK
;
A
#
# COMPACT_ATOMS: atom_id res chain seq x y z
N MET A 1 -126.46 -116.48 -57.12
CA MET A 1 -127.27 -116.39 -58.36
C MET A 1 -126.95 -117.60 -59.25
N GLY A 2 -127.91 -118.15 -60.04
CA GLY A 2 -127.70 -119.18 -61.10
C GLY A 2 -127.35 -120.60 -60.61
N LYS A 3 -128.09 -121.69 -60.91
CA LYS A 3 -128.20 -122.50 -62.18
C LYS A 3 -126.86 -123.09 -62.66
N LYS A 4 -126.67 -124.34 -63.15
CA LYS A 4 -127.45 -125.61 -63.34
C LYS A 4 -126.43 -126.72 -63.76
N GLY A 5 -126.64 -128.05 -63.73
CA GLY A 5 -127.69 -128.90 -63.14
C GLY A 5 -128.16 -130.12 -63.99
N GLY A 6 -127.48 -131.29 -63.92
CA GLY A 6 -127.91 -132.58 -64.56
C GLY A 6 -126.77 -133.60 -64.84
N LYS A 7 -126.97 -134.91 -65.15
CA LYS A 7 -128.21 -135.74 -65.29
C LYS A 7 -127.90 -137.26 -65.59
N LYS A 8 -128.52 -138.22 -64.86
CA LYS A 8 -128.87 -139.66 -65.17
C LYS A 8 -127.79 -140.64 -65.75
N GLY A 9 -127.88 -141.99 -65.67
CA GLY A 9 -128.80 -142.93 -64.99
C GLY A 9 -129.10 -144.23 -65.80
N GLY A 10 -129.27 -145.40 -65.13
CA GLY A 10 -129.73 -146.70 -65.70
C GLY A 10 -128.63 -147.72 -66.08
N GLY A 11 -128.84 -149.04 -66.18
CA GLY A 11 -129.97 -149.89 -65.72
C GLY A 11 -130.19 -151.25 -66.46
N LYS A 12 -130.06 -152.38 -65.74
CA LYS A 12 -130.87 -153.64 -65.81
C LYS A 12 -130.66 -154.74 -66.91
N LYS A 13 -131.01 -155.99 -66.51
CA LYS A 13 -131.20 -157.29 -67.23
C LYS A 13 -129.93 -158.12 -67.53
N ALA A 14 -129.81 -159.46 -67.34
CA ALA A 14 -130.69 -160.64 -67.13
C ALA A 14 -131.04 -161.50 -68.38
N ALA A 15 -130.56 -162.75 -68.39
CA ALA A 15 -130.91 -163.95 -69.19
C ALA A 15 -129.82 -165.04 -68.96
N ALA A 16 -129.96 -166.36 -69.20
CA ALA A 16 -131.09 -167.31 -69.22
C ALA A 16 -130.49 -168.74 -69.25
N GLU A 17 -131.30 -169.79 -69.04
CA GLU A 17 -130.89 -171.21 -69.00
C GLU A 17 -130.66 -171.83 -70.40
N ALA A 18 -130.01 -173.01 -70.44
CA ALA A 18 -130.19 -174.01 -71.49
C ALA A 18 -129.86 -175.43 -70.96
N GLU A 19 -130.83 -176.35 -71.02
CA GLU A 19 -130.64 -177.81 -70.87
C GLU A 19 -130.27 -178.44 -72.23
N VAL A 20 -129.51 -179.54 -72.24
CA VAL A 20 -129.44 -180.51 -73.36
C VAL A 20 -129.22 -181.94 -72.80
N ASP A 21 -129.84 -182.92 -73.45
CA ASP A 21 -129.97 -184.34 -73.10
C ASP A 21 -128.67 -185.19 -72.96
N PRO A 22 -128.74 -186.33 -72.25
CA PRO A 22 -127.75 -187.41 -72.29
C PRO A 22 -127.93 -188.36 -73.50
N ASP A 23 -126.97 -189.29 -73.68
CA ASP A 23 -127.00 -190.42 -74.63
C ASP A 23 -126.77 -190.14 -76.12
N ASN A 24 -125.91 -189.17 -76.46
CA ASN A 24 -125.14 -189.26 -77.71
C ASN A 24 -123.70 -188.76 -77.56
N ILE A 25 -122.81 -189.30 -78.40
CA ILE A 25 -121.35 -189.14 -78.31
C ILE A 25 -120.75 -189.90 -77.11
N ILE A 26 -120.73 -191.23 -77.19
CA ILE A 26 -119.52 -191.96 -76.80
C ILE A 26 -118.51 -191.68 -77.92
N PRO A 27 -117.38 -191.00 -77.68
CA PRO A 27 -116.36 -190.77 -78.70
C PRO A 27 -115.95 -192.09 -79.39
N PRO A 28 -115.81 -192.12 -80.73
CA PRO A 28 -115.44 -193.35 -81.45
C PRO A 28 -114.12 -193.96 -80.93
N ASP A 29 -113.19 -193.11 -80.46
CA ASP A 29 -111.96 -193.43 -79.72
C ASP A 29 -112.15 -194.20 -78.38
N LEU A 30 -113.30 -194.83 -78.14
CA LEU A 30 -113.64 -195.60 -76.94
C LEU A 30 -114.29 -196.96 -77.23
N LEU A 31 -114.70 -197.27 -78.46
CA LEU A 31 -115.27 -198.59 -78.80
C LEU A 31 -114.21 -199.69 -78.96
N ASP A 32 -112.99 -199.33 -79.35
CA ASP A 32 -111.89 -200.28 -79.64
C ASP A 32 -110.96 -200.54 -78.44
N LEU A 33 -111.27 -200.03 -77.25
CA LEU A 33 -110.39 -200.12 -76.08
C LEU A 33 -110.83 -201.20 -75.09
N ASN A 34 -109.83 -201.95 -74.60
CA ASN A 34 -110.03 -203.00 -73.62
C ASN A 34 -110.26 -202.40 -72.21
N GLU A 35 -110.92 -203.13 -71.31
CA GLU A 35 -111.43 -202.63 -70.03
C GLU A 35 -110.38 -201.90 -69.16
N GLN A 36 -109.11 -202.33 -69.24
CA GLN A 36 -107.98 -201.72 -68.53
C GLN A 36 -107.70 -200.28 -69.00
N GLN A 37 -107.80 -200.00 -70.30
CA GLN A 37 -107.48 -198.69 -70.87
C GLN A 37 -108.58 -197.65 -70.56
N LEU A 38 -109.82 -198.11 -70.39
CA LEU A 38 -110.93 -197.27 -69.91
C LEU A 38 -110.71 -196.84 -68.46
N LYS A 39 -110.23 -197.74 -67.59
CA LYS A 39 -109.93 -197.45 -66.18
C LYS A 39 -108.80 -196.43 -66.02
N GLU A 40 -107.70 -196.57 -66.77
CA GLU A 40 -106.63 -195.56 -66.79
C GLU A 40 -107.15 -194.18 -67.25
N ARG A 41 -108.00 -194.14 -68.27
CA ARG A 41 -108.61 -192.88 -68.72
C ARG A 41 -109.44 -192.24 -67.61
N ILE A 42 -110.26 -193.00 -66.88
CA ILE A 42 -111.05 -192.50 -65.73
C ILE A 42 -110.13 -191.88 -64.67
N GLU A 43 -109.06 -192.56 -64.24
CA GLU A 43 -108.10 -192.01 -63.27
C GLU A 43 -107.46 -190.70 -63.76
N THR A 44 -107.08 -190.61 -65.04
CA THR A 44 -106.52 -189.35 -65.58
C THR A 44 -107.55 -188.21 -65.61
N TRP A 45 -108.83 -188.49 -65.85
CA TRP A 45 -109.90 -187.50 -65.80
C TRP A 45 -110.24 -187.09 -64.37
N GLU A 46 -110.26 -188.01 -63.41
CA GLU A 46 -110.44 -187.70 -61.99
C GLU A 46 -109.27 -186.87 -61.42
N TYR A 47 -108.04 -187.21 -61.79
CA TYR A 47 -106.86 -186.41 -61.46
C TYR A 47 -106.97 -184.98 -62.03
N ARG A 48 -107.36 -184.84 -63.31
CA ARG A 48 -107.61 -183.52 -63.94
C ARG A 48 -108.72 -182.75 -63.22
N ARG A 49 -109.83 -183.41 -62.86
CA ARG A 49 -110.95 -182.80 -62.12
C ARG A 49 -110.50 -182.30 -60.75
N ASN A 50 -109.77 -183.11 -59.99
CA ASN A 50 -109.26 -182.74 -58.67
C ASN A 50 -108.20 -181.64 -58.73
N LYS A 51 -107.34 -181.62 -59.77
CA LYS A 51 -106.40 -180.53 -60.02
C LYS A 51 -107.13 -179.22 -60.30
N ALA A 52 -108.08 -179.21 -61.25
CA ALA A 52 -108.88 -178.03 -61.56
C ALA A 52 -109.71 -177.52 -60.37
N ALA A 53 -110.22 -178.41 -59.52
CA ALA A 53 -110.94 -178.04 -58.29
C ALA A 53 -110.01 -177.35 -57.27
N LYS A 54 -108.78 -177.84 -57.09
CA LYS A 54 -107.77 -177.20 -56.23
C LYS A 54 -107.36 -175.83 -56.77
N GLU A 55 -107.10 -175.73 -58.07
CA GLU A 55 -106.78 -174.47 -58.75
C GLU A 55 -107.92 -173.45 -58.63
N ARG A 56 -109.18 -173.86 -58.79
CA ARG A 56 -110.35 -172.99 -58.60
C ARG A 56 -110.46 -172.48 -57.16
N ASN A 57 -110.24 -173.32 -56.16
CA ASN A 57 -110.25 -172.90 -54.75
C ASN A 57 -109.09 -171.95 -54.43
N TYR A 58 -107.90 -172.21 -54.96
CA TYR A 58 -106.75 -171.31 -54.83
C TYR A 58 -107.03 -169.93 -55.44
N MET A 59 -107.51 -169.89 -56.69
CA MET A 59 -107.89 -168.66 -57.40
C MET A 59 -109.08 -167.92 -56.75
N ALA A 60 -109.97 -168.63 -56.04
CA ALA A 60 -111.02 -167.99 -55.24
C ALA A 60 -110.43 -167.34 -53.97
N MET A 61 -109.56 -168.05 -53.26
CA MET A 61 -108.89 -167.56 -52.06
C MET A 61 -107.98 -166.35 -52.36
N GLU A 62 -107.22 -166.37 -53.46
CA GLU A 62 -106.43 -165.21 -53.89
C GLU A 62 -107.33 -164.01 -54.23
N ARG A 63 -108.43 -164.23 -54.96
CA ARG A 63 -109.36 -163.15 -55.31
C ARG A 63 -110.01 -162.52 -54.09
N ASP A 64 -110.43 -163.33 -53.11
CA ASP A 64 -110.98 -162.85 -51.84
C ASP A 64 -109.93 -162.16 -50.98
N MET A 65 -108.67 -162.61 -51.01
CA MET A 65 -107.54 -161.96 -50.35
C MET A 65 -107.26 -160.59 -50.97
N VAL A 66 -107.18 -160.49 -52.30
CA VAL A 66 -107.01 -159.23 -53.04
C VAL A 66 -108.19 -158.28 -52.80
N ASN A 67 -109.43 -158.78 -52.83
CA ASN A 67 -110.62 -157.98 -52.52
C ASN A 67 -110.62 -157.47 -51.07
N ARG A 68 -110.16 -158.27 -50.10
CA ARG A 68 -109.98 -157.82 -48.70
C ARG A 68 -108.91 -156.74 -48.60
N PHE A 69 -107.75 -156.92 -49.23
CA PHE A 69 -106.71 -155.90 -49.25
C PHE A 69 -107.20 -154.61 -49.89
N TYR A 70 -107.82 -154.68 -51.08
CA TYR A 70 -108.42 -153.52 -51.74
C TYR A 70 -109.46 -152.80 -50.87
N GLY A 71 -110.32 -153.56 -50.18
CA GLY A 71 -111.31 -153.00 -49.25
C GLY A 71 -110.71 -152.45 -47.95
N ILE A 72 -109.52 -152.88 -47.54
CA ILE A 72 -108.76 -152.29 -46.42
C ILE A 72 -108.08 -151.00 -46.91
N THR A 73 -107.32 -151.05 -48.00
CA THR A 73 -106.60 -149.89 -48.54
C THR A 73 -107.54 -148.76 -48.93
N ASN A 74 -108.72 -149.04 -49.48
CA ASN A 74 -109.71 -147.98 -49.76
C ASN A 74 -110.22 -147.32 -48.46
N ARG A 75 -110.45 -148.08 -47.38
CA ARG A 75 -110.84 -147.47 -46.09
C ARG A 75 -109.69 -146.69 -45.45
N GLU A 76 -108.45 -147.15 -45.62
CA GLU A 76 -107.26 -146.41 -45.19
C GLU A 76 -107.11 -145.10 -45.97
N ILE A 77 -107.36 -145.11 -47.28
CA ILE A 77 -107.40 -143.91 -48.13
C ILE A 77 -108.52 -142.96 -47.65
N GLU A 78 -109.75 -143.44 -47.48
CA GLU A 78 -110.88 -142.62 -46.97
C GLU A 78 -110.58 -142.02 -45.59
N GLN A 79 -109.91 -142.77 -44.70
CA GLN A 79 -109.48 -142.28 -43.38
C GLN A 79 -108.36 -141.25 -43.47
N LEU A 80 -107.39 -141.44 -44.37
CA LEU A 80 -106.30 -140.49 -44.61
C LEU A 80 -106.81 -139.20 -45.26
N GLU A 81 -107.72 -139.29 -46.24
CA GLU A 81 -108.39 -138.14 -46.86
C GLU A 81 -109.20 -137.35 -45.81
N ALA A 82 -109.97 -138.04 -44.96
CA ALA A 82 -110.68 -137.40 -43.86
C ALA A 82 -109.72 -136.75 -42.83
N ALA A 83 -108.59 -137.39 -42.53
CA ALA A 83 -107.57 -136.85 -41.63
C ALA A 83 -106.86 -135.61 -42.22
N ILE A 84 -106.56 -135.61 -43.53
CA ILE A 84 -106.02 -134.47 -44.27
C ILE A 84 -107.02 -133.31 -44.21
N LEU A 85 -108.30 -133.54 -44.55
CA LEU A 85 -109.33 -132.50 -44.48
C LEU A 85 -109.52 -131.94 -43.05
N CYS A 86 -109.37 -132.77 -42.03
CA CYS A 86 -109.36 -132.31 -40.64
C CYS A 86 -108.13 -131.45 -40.31
N LYS A 87 -106.96 -131.78 -40.87
CA LYS A 87 -105.73 -130.99 -40.70
C LYS A 87 -105.78 -129.68 -41.48
N GLU A 88 -106.28 -129.65 -42.70
CA GLU A 88 -106.51 -128.44 -43.49
C GLU A 88 -107.45 -127.46 -42.76
N ARG A 89 -108.53 -127.97 -42.17
CA ARG A 89 -109.43 -127.15 -41.33
C ARG A 89 -108.75 -126.63 -40.07
N GLN A 90 -107.85 -127.41 -39.46
CA GLN A 90 -107.06 -126.96 -38.30
C GLN A 90 -106.04 -125.87 -38.70
N THR A 91 -105.34 -126.03 -39.81
CA THR A 91 -104.40 -125.00 -40.32
C THR A 91 -105.14 -123.73 -40.72
N GLU A 92 -106.26 -123.83 -41.44
CA GLU A 92 -107.12 -122.68 -41.76
C GLU A 92 -107.59 -121.93 -40.50
N ALA A 93 -107.94 -122.64 -39.41
CA ALA A 93 -108.37 -122.02 -38.17
C ALA A 93 -107.23 -121.25 -37.49
N VAL A 94 -106.04 -121.84 -37.43
CA VAL A 94 -104.84 -121.21 -36.85
C VAL A 94 -104.37 -120.03 -37.70
N GLU A 95 -104.43 -120.12 -39.03
CA GLU A 95 -104.12 -119.00 -39.94
C GLU A 95 -105.10 -117.83 -39.75
N LYS A 96 -106.40 -118.10 -39.62
CA LYS A 96 -107.42 -117.08 -39.34
C LYS A 96 -107.18 -116.42 -37.98
N GLU A 97 -106.86 -117.19 -36.94
CA GLU A 97 -106.52 -116.66 -35.61
C GLU A 97 -105.23 -115.81 -35.65
N HIS A 98 -104.17 -116.30 -36.30
CA HIS A 98 -102.91 -115.58 -36.45
C HIS A 98 -103.12 -114.27 -37.22
N ARG A 99 -103.93 -114.26 -38.29
CA ARG A 99 -104.26 -113.05 -39.05
C ARG A 99 -105.03 -112.02 -38.22
N VAL A 100 -105.86 -112.45 -37.28
CA VAL A 100 -106.50 -111.54 -36.31
C VAL A 100 -105.49 -111.00 -35.29
N LYS A 101 -104.63 -111.86 -34.73
CA LYS A 101 -103.57 -111.43 -33.80
C LYS A 101 -102.61 -110.43 -34.44
N MET A 102 -102.17 -110.66 -35.67
CA MET A 102 -101.32 -109.72 -36.42
C MET A 102 -101.98 -108.34 -36.55
N LYS A 103 -103.25 -108.26 -36.92
CA LYS A 103 -103.99 -106.98 -36.97
C LYS A 103 -104.09 -106.28 -35.61
N VAL A 104 -104.29 -107.04 -34.52
CA VAL A 104 -104.31 -106.48 -33.16
C VAL A 104 -102.92 -105.98 -32.75
N HIS A 105 -101.85 -106.68 -33.13
CA HIS A 105 -100.48 -106.23 -32.91
C HIS A 105 -100.12 -105.00 -33.74
N GLU A 106 -100.50 -104.96 -35.03
CA GLU A 106 -100.37 -103.78 -35.90
C GLU A 106 -101.07 -102.56 -35.29
N GLN A 107 -102.33 -102.71 -34.85
CA GLN A 107 -103.08 -101.65 -34.17
C GLN A 107 -102.42 -101.23 -32.85
N LYS A 108 -101.90 -102.17 -32.06
CA LYS A 108 -101.21 -101.85 -30.80
C LYS A 108 -99.91 -101.09 -31.05
N VAL A 109 -99.12 -101.49 -32.06
CA VAL A 109 -97.92 -100.76 -32.48
C VAL A 109 -98.31 -99.36 -32.97
N HIS A 110 -99.31 -99.24 -33.84
CA HIS A 110 -99.77 -97.95 -34.35
C HIS A 110 -100.20 -97.00 -33.22
N ASN A 111 -101.01 -97.49 -32.26
CA ASN A 111 -101.43 -96.72 -31.10
C ASN A 111 -100.26 -96.32 -30.19
N LEU A 112 -99.27 -97.21 -29.98
CA LEU A 112 -98.07 -96.90 -29.22
C LEU A 112 -97.20 -95.85 -29.92
N THR A 113 -96.99 -95.98 -31.23
CA THR A 113 -96.22 -94.99 -32.01
C THR A 113 -96.94 -93.65 -32.07
N TYR A 114 -98.27 -93.64 -32.20
CA TYR A 114 -99.07 -92.41 -32.16
C TYR A 114 -99.01 -91.75 -30.77
N GLY A 115 -99.10 -92.55 -29.71
CA GLY A 115 -98.90 -92.08 -28.33
C GLY A 115 -97.53 -91.46 -28.12
N GLN A 116 -96.46 -92.17 -28.49
CA GLN A 116 -95.08 -91.68 -28.37
C GLN A 116 -94.79 -90.43 -29.21
N VAL A 117 -95.30 -90.37 -30.45
CA VAL A 117 -95.17 -89.16 -31.29
C VAL A 117 -95.90 -88.00 -30.64
N ARG A 118 -97.13 -88.21 -30.16
CA ARG A 118 -97.90 -87.15 -29.47
C ARG A 118 -97.24 -86.71 -28.16
N GLU A 119 -96.79 -87.62 -27.32
CA GLU A 119 -96.05 -87.31 -26.09
C GLU A 119 -94.77 -86.53 -26.42
N SER A 120 -94.04 -86.91 -27.48
CA SER A 120 -92.86 -86.18 -27.94
C SER A 120 -93.19 -84.80 -28.50
N GLU A 121 -94.31 -84.63 -29.20
CA GLU A 121 -94.79 -83.33 -29.69
C GLU A 121 -95.25 -82.43 -28.53
N ASP A 122 -95.92 -83.00 -27.53
CA ASP A 122 -96.42 -82.25 -26.38
C ASP A 122 -95.24 -81.82 -25.47
N ILE A 123 -94.25 -82.68 -25.23
CA ILE A 123 -92.97 -82.32 -24.57
C ILE A 123 -92.20 -81.26 -25.38
N ALA A 124 -92.17 -81.35 -26.71
CA ALA A 124 -91.50 -80.36 -27.54
C ALA A 124 -92.18 -78.97 -27.43
N LYS A 125 -93.52 -78.92 -27.44
CA LYS A 125 -94.28 -77.68 -27.22
C LYS A 125 -94.05 -77.11 -25.82
N GLU A 126 -94.07 -77.95 -24.79
CA GLU A 126 -93.78 -77.53 -23.41
C GLU A 126 -92.37 -76.93 -23.30
N ALA A 127 -91.37 -77.58 -23.90
CA ALA A 127 -90.00 -77.07 -23.97
C ALA A 127 -89.90 -75.75 -24.75
N GLU A 128 -90.58 -75.62 -25.90
CA GLU A 128 -90.65 -74.36 -26.66
C GLU A 128 -91.31 -73.23 -25.84
N THR A 129 -92.38 -73.51 -25.09
CA THR A 129 -93.01 -72.50 -24.23
C THR A 129 -92.11 -72.09 -23.07
N LEU A 130 -91.43 -73.03 -22.42
CA LEU A 130 -90.49 -72.72 -21.33
C LEU A 130 -89.28 -71.93 -21.82
N MET A 131 -88.71 -72.28 -22.98
CA MET A 131 -87.63 -71.50 -23.60
C MET A 131 -88.09 -70.09 -23.96
N ALA A 132 -89.30 -69.92 -24.51
CA ALA A 132 -89.85 -68.59 -24.82
C ALA A 132 -90.13 -67.76 -23.55
N GLU A 133 -90.53 -68.40 -22.45
CA GLU A 133 -90.67 -67.75 -21.14
C GLU A 133 -89.31 -67.35 -20.54
N GLU A 134 -88.29 -68.22 -20.58
CA GLU A 134 -86.94 -67.89 -20.11
C GLU A 134 -86.29 -66.79 -20.95
N ASP A 135 -86.39 -66.85 -22.29
CA ASP A 135 -85.93 -65.81 -23.20
C ASP A 135 -86.63 -64.47 -22.91
N GLY A 136 -87.95 -64.49 -22.69
CA GLY A 136 -88.73 -63.33 -22.29
C GLY A 136 -88.25 -62.73 -20.96
N MET A 137 -88.10 -63.55 -19.92
CA MET A 137 -87.58 -63.12 -18.61
C MET A 137 -86.15 -62.58 -18.70
N HIS A 138 -85.30 -63.17 -19.53
CA HIS A 138 -83.93 -62.72 -19.75
C HIS A 138 -83.89 -61.36 -20.47
N VAL A 139 -84.71 -61.16 -21.50
CA VAL A 139 -84.88 -59.85 -22.16
C VAL A 139 -85.38 -58.81 -21.16
N ASP A 140 -86.40 -59.13 -20.36
CA ASP A 140 -86.96 -58.27 -19.32
C ASP A 140 -85.98 -57.94 -18.19
N LEU A 141 -85.00 -58.79 -17.92
CA LEU A 141 -83.93 -58.53 -16.95
C LEU A 141 -82.86 -57.62 -17.56
N LEU A 142 -82.48 -57.86 -18.82
CA LEU A 142 -81.52 -57.03 -19.55
C LEU A 142 -82.04 -55.60 -19.76
N THR A 143 -83.32 -55.42 -20.12
CA THR A 143 -83.91 -54.08 -20.28
C THR A 143 -83.87 -53.28 -18.98
N LYS A 144 -84.33 -53.88 -17.87
CA LYS A 144 -84.24 -53.26 -16.53
C LYS A 144 -82.81 -52.93 -16.13
N TRP A 145 -81.87 -53.84 -16.36
CA TRP A 145 -80.46 -53.61 -16.07
C TRP A 145 -79.85 -52.48 -16.94
N HIS A 146 -80.26 -52.36 -18.20
CA HIS A 146 -79.88 -51.24 -19.05
C HIS A 146 -80.49 -49.91 -18.57
N GLU A 147 -81.77 -49.88 -18.23
CA GLU A 147 -82.46 -48.70 -17.69
C GLU A 147 -81.83 -48.23 -16.37
N GLU A 148 -81.55 -49.14 -15.44
CA GLU A 148 -80.84 -48.84 -14.18
C GLU A 148 -79.44 -48.28 -14.44
N ASN A 149 -78.69 -48.84 -15.39
CA ASN A 149 -77.36 -48.34 -15.76
C ASN A 149 -77.39 -46.94 -16.36
N GLU A 150 -78.31 -46.65 -17.29
CA GLU A 150 -78.43 -45.30 -17.85
C GLU A 150 -78.89 -44.30 -16.79
N ALA A 151 -79.87 -44.65 -15.94
CA ALA A 151 -80.28 -43.79 -14.82
C ALA A 151 -79.12 -43.53 -13.82
N LEU A 152 -78.26 -44.52 -13.56
CA LEU A 152 -77.06 -44.35 -12.75
C LEU A 152 -76.01 -43.45 -13.43
N LYS A 153 -75.81 -43.57 -14.74
CA LYS A 153 -74.92 -42.69 -15.53
C LYS A 153 -75.43 -41.25 -15.52
N GLU A 154 -76.71 -41.02 -15.77
CA GLU A 154 -77.33 -39.69 -15.71
C GLU A 154 -77.22 -39.08 -14.30
N SER A 155 -77.49 -39.87 -13.25
CA SER A 155 -77.32 -39.44 -11.86
C SER A 155 -75.88 -39.06 -11.55
N LEU A 156 -74.91 -39.82 -12.06
CA LEU A 156 -73.48 -39.55 -11.89
C LEU A 156 -73.06 -38.26 -12.63
N GLN A 157 -73.46 -38.11 -13.89
CA GLN A 157 -73.17 -36.92 -14.70
C GLN A 157 -73.78 -35.65 -14.08
N SER A 158 -75.04 -35.72 -13.62
CA SER A 158 -75.70 -34.62 -12.92
C SER A 158 -74.95 -34.20 -11.63
N LYS A 159 -74.51 -35.18 -10.83
CA LYS A 159 -73.67 -34.94 -9.63
C LYS A 159 -72.29 -34.39 -9.97
N GLN A 160 -71.69 -34.79 -11.09
CA GLN A 160 -70.42 -34.24 -11.56
C GLN A 160 -70.57 -32.77 -11.97
N LEU A 161 -71.57 -32.46 -12.79
CA LEU A 161 -71.87 -31.09 -13.24
C LEU A 161 -72.14 -30.15 -12.05
N ALA A 162 -72.94 -30.59 -11.08
CA ALA A 162 -73.23 -29.82 -9.87
C ALA A 162 -71.94 -29.49 -9.06
N ARG A 163 -71.05 -30.48 -8.88
CA ARG A 163 -69.76 -30.28 -8.22
C ARG A 163 -68.83 -29.36 -8.99
N GLU A 164 -68.79 -29.46 -10.32
CA GLU A 164 -68.03 -28.52 -11.14
C GLU A 164 -68.54 -27.08 -10.97
N ASP A 165 -69.86 -26.89 -10.91
CA ASP A 165 -70.45 -25.56 -10.74
C ASP A 165 -70.24 -25.00 -9.33
N GLU A 166 -70.25 -25.84 -8.29
CA GLU A 166 -69.79 -25.50 -6.94
C GLU A 166 -68.32 -25.04 -6.95
N VAL A 167 -67.42 -25.79 -7.59
CA VAL A 167 -66.00 -25.41 -7.74
C VAL A 167 -65.85 -24.09 -8.48
N LYS A 168 -66.50 -23.93 -9.65
CA LYS A 168 -66.50 -22.67 -10.41
C LYS A 168 -67.05 -21.51 -9.58
N MET A 169 -68.03 -21.73 -8.69
CA MET A 169 -68.54 -20.69 -7.79
C MET A 169 -67.54 -20.34 -6.68
N MET A 170 -66.87 -21.33 -6.08
CA MET A 170 -65.79 -21.09 -5.11
C MET A 170 -64.62 -20.34 -5.75
N GLU A 171 -64.15 -20.74 -6.93
CA GLU A 171 -63.10 -20.06 -7.70
C GLU A 171 -63.47 -18.60 -8.00
N ARG A 172 -64.70 -18.35 -8.47
CA ARG A 172 -65.21 -16.97 -8.66
C ARG A 172 -65.30 -16.19 -7.34
N GLY A 173 -65.57 -16.85 -6.23
CA GLY A 173 -65.52 -16.27 -4.88
C GLY A 173 -64.11 -15.86 -4.48
N PHE A 174 -63.13 -16.76 -4.61
CA PHE A 174 -61.72 -16.50 -4.33
C PHE A 174 -61.12 -15.44 -5.25
N ALA A 175 -61.45 -15.43 -6.54
CA ALA A 175 -61.03 -14.38 -7.47
C ALA A 175 -61.54 -13.00 -7.03
N LYS A 176 -62.79 -12.90 -6.57
CA LYS A 176 -63.36 -11.65 -6.04
C LYS A 176 -62.72 -11.21 -4.71
N SER A 177 -62.43 -12.14 -3.79
CA SER A 177 -61.76 -11.78 -2.54
C SER A 177 -60.29 -11.38 -2.76
N LEU A 178 -59.58 -12.06 -3.67
CA LEU A 178 -58.23 -11.67 -4.08
C LEU A 178 -58.20 -10.31 -4.81
N GLY A 179 -59.21 -10.02 -5.65
CA GLY A 179 -59.37 -8.71 -6.29
C GLY A 179 -59.51 -7.59 -5.26
N LYS A 180 -60.49 -7.70 -4.35
CA LYS A 180 -60.67 -6.75 -3.24
C LYS A 180 -59.43 -6.60 -2.37
N LEU A 181 -58.74 -7.70 -2.09
CA LEU A 181 -57.52 -7.67 -1.28
C LEU A 181 -56.40 -6.89 -2.00
N ARG A 182 -56.22 -7.10 -3.31
CA ARG A 182 -55.30 -6.30 -4.14
C ARG A 182 -55.68 -4.81 -4.12
N GLU A 183 -56.94 -4.48 -4.38
CA GLU A 183 -57.45 -3.10 -4.31
C GLU A 183 -57.13 -2.43 -2.96
N THR A 184 -57.33 -3.14 -1.84
CA THR A 184 -56.97 -2.60 -0.50
C THR A 184 -55.46 -2.43 -0.31
N TYR A 185 -54.62 -3.35 -0.81
CA TYR A 185 -53.17 -3.20 -0.74
C TYR A 185 -52.65 -2.07 -1.63
N GLU A 186 -53.20 -1.90 -2.83
CA GLU A 186 -52.87 -0.81 -3.75
C GLU A 186 -53.28 0.55 -3.16
N ALA A 187 -54.47 0.65 -2.57
CA ALA A 187 -54.94 1.86 -1.88
C ALA A 187 -54.05 2.19 -0.66
N ASN A 188 -53.72 1.20 0.17
CA ASN A 188 -52.85 1.37 1.34
C ASN A 188 -51.42 1.75 0.93
N HIS A 189 -50.89 1.14 -0.13
CA HIS A 189 -49.55 1.46 -0.65
C HIS A 189 -49.50 2.87 -1.22
N ALA A 190 -50.50 3.26 -2.04
CA ALA A 190 -50.60 4.62 -2.57
C ALA A 190 -50.80 5.67 -1.45
N GLN A 191 -51.45 5.32 -0.34
CA GLN A 191 -51.54 6.20 0.81
C GLN A 191 -50.20 6.34 1.53
N LEU A 192 -49.52 5.24 1.82
CA LEU A 192 -48.18 5.24 2.44
C LEU A 192 -47.17 6.02 1.58
N GLU A 193 -47.22 5.89 0.25
CA GLU A 193 -46.41 6.71 -0.65
C GLU A 193 -46.68 8.21 -0.51
N ARG A 194 -47.95 8.63 -0.37
CA ARG A 194 -48.30 10.04 -0.14
C ARG A 194 -47.76 10.51 1.20
N ASP A 195 -48.01 9.76 2.26
CA ASP A 195 -47.59 10.11 3.63
C ASP A 195 -46.06 10.23 3.74
N CYS A 196 -45.31 9.33 3.08
CA CYS A 196 -43.86 9.43 2.99
C CYS A 196 -43.39 10.62 2.14
N ARG A 197 -44.08 10.95 1.03
CA ARG A 197 -43.75 12.14 0.22
C ARG A 197 -43.98 13.43 1.00
N THR A 198 -45.12 13.58 1.69
CA THR A 198 -45.40 14.76 2.52
C THR A 198 -44.38 14.91 3.64
N GLN A 199 -44.02 13.83 4.34
CA GLN A 199 -42.95 13.87 5.36
C GLN A 199 -41.61 14.37 4.80
N VAL A 200 -41.24 13.96 3.58
CA VAL A 200 -40.01 14.44 2.92
C VAL A 200 -40.12 15.92 2.50
N GLU A 201 -41.30 16.38 2.08
CA GLU A 201 -41.55 17.79 1.74
C GLU A 201 -41.55 18.69 2.98
N ASP A 202 -42.19 18.25 4.07
CA ASP A 202 -42.21 18.94 5.37
C ASP A 202 -40.78 19.07 5.94
N LEU A 203 -40.00 17.97 5.94
CA LEU A 203 -38.59 18.00 6.38
C LEU A 203 -37.74 18.94 5.53
N ARG A 204 -37.98 19.04 4.22
CA ARG A 204 -37.31 20.02 3.35
C ARG A 204 -37.70 21.46 3.72
N HIS A 205 -38.98 21.69 4.02
CA HIS A 205 -39.48 23.00 4.42
C HIS A 205 -38.86 23.45 5.76
N ASP A 206 -38.83 22.56 6.74
CA ASP A 206 -38.21 22.78 8.05
C ASP A 206 -36.72 23.10 7.95
N LEU A 207 -35.97 22.35 7.14
CA LEU A 207 -34.55 22.61 6.91
C LEU A 207 -34.31 23.97 6.23
N GLU A 208 -35.14 24.37 5.27
CA GLU A 208 -35.04 25.68 4.64
C GLU A 208 -35.53 26.83 5.55
N ILE A 209 -36.42 26.57 6.51
CA ILE A 209 -36.70 27.51 7.62
C ILE A 209 -35.47 27.67 8.51
N ARG A 210 -34.91 26.57 9.03
CA ARG A 210 -33.72 26.61 9.92
C ARG A 210 -32.56 27.34 9.25
N ARG A 211 -32.25 26.99 8.00
CA ARG A 211 -31.23 27.66 7.19
C ARG A 211 -31.48 29.16 7.04
N ARG A 212 -32.73 29.60 6.83
CA ARG A 212 -33.08 31.03 6.76
C ARG A 212 -32.90 31.74 8.11
N VAL A 213 -33.26 31.09 9.22
CA VAL A 213 -33.06 31.60 10.58
C VAL A 213 -31.56 31.73 10.91
N GLU A 214 -30.78 30.68 10.69
CA GLU A 214 -29.31 30.69 10.88
C GLU A 214 -28.63 31.80 10.07
N ILE A 215 -29.03 31.99 8.81
CA ILE A 215 -28.54 33.08 7.95
C ILE A 215 -28.94 34.44 8.53
N HIS A 216 -30.14 34.59 9.08
CA HIS A 216 -30.58 35.84 9.70
C HIS A 216 -29.79 36.14 10.99
N GLU A 217 -29.64 35.17 11.89
CA GLU A 217 -28.84 35.30 13.11
C GLU A 217 -27.36 35.61 12.83
N LEU A 218 -26.79 35.00 11.78
CA LEU A 218 -25.43 35.30 11.34
C LEU A 218 -25.32 36.72 10.78
N ARG A 219 -26.32 37.21 10.04
CA ARG A 219 -26.36 38.61 9.59
C ARG A 219 -26.46 39.55 10.78
N GLU A 220 -27.35 39.30 11.74
CA GLU A 220 -27.50 40.16 12.92
C GLU A 220 -26.23 40.19 13.77
N ARG A 221 -25.56 39.05 14.01
CA ARG A 221 -24.25 39.03 14.68
C ARG A 221 -23.18 39.81 13.92
N LYS A 222 -23.14 39.72 12.59
CA LYS A 222 -22.19 40.49 11.76
C LYS A 222 -22.55 41.98 11.73
N ASN A 223 -23.83 42.34 11.74
CA ASN A 223 -24.32 43.71 11.81
C ASN A 223 -23.98 44.35 13.16
N LEU A 224 -24.14 43.60 14.26
CA LEU A 224 -23.75 44.03 15.60
C LEU A 224 -22.23 44.27 15.67
N HIS A 225 -21.42 43.30 15.25
CA HIS A 225 -19.96 43.44 15.25
C HIS A 225 -19.48 44.60 14.35
N MET A 226 -20.15 44.85 13.21
CA MET A 226 -19.87 46.00 12.36
C MET A 226 -20.19 47.33 13.05
N LYS A 227 -21.26 47.40 13.85
CA LYS A 227 -21.58 48.58 14.68
C LYS A 227 -20.53 48.78 15.77
N GLU A 228 -20.24 47.75 16.55
CA GLU A 228 -19.18 47.78 17.57
C GLU A 228 -17.84 48.25 16.99
N LEU A 229 -17.45 47.72 15.83
CA LEU A 229 -16.21 48.12 15.15
C LEU A 229 -16.25 49.58 14.68
N THR A 230 -17.41 50.07 14.23
CA THR A 230 -17.61 51.47 13.84
C THR A 230 -17.52 52.38 15.06
N GLU A 231 -18.18 52.04 16.16
CA GLU A 231 -18.14 52.76 17.44
C GLU A 231 -16.71 52.83 18.00
N ASN A 232 -15.98 51.71 18.02
CA ASN A 232 -14.56 51.69 18.40
C ASN A 232 -13.67 52.55 17.47
N HIS A 233 -13.98 52.59 16.17
CA HIS A 233 -13.26 53.45 15.22
C HIS A 233 -13.58 54.94 15.43
N ASP A 234 -14.83 55.29 15.71
CA ASP A 234 -15.25 56.67 16.02
C ASP A 234 -14.64 57.15 17.34
N GLU A 235 -14.61 56.30 18.38
CA GLU A 235 -13.92 56.58 19.65
C GLU A 235 -12.42 56.80 19.45
N ALA A 236 -11.74 55.90 18.73
CA ALA A 236 -10.31 56.04 18.43
C ALA A 236 -10.04 57.31 17.59
N TYR A 237 -10.94 57.66 16.66
CA TYR A 237 -10.81 58.87 15.85
C TYR A 237 -11.00 60.15 16.68
N GLU A 238 -11.92 60.15 17.66
CA GLU A 238 -12.07 61.29 18.56
C GLU A 238 -10.91 61.39 19.57
N GLN A 239 -10.38 60.28 20.08
CA GLN A 239 -9.14 60.27 20.88
C GLN A 239 -7.95 60.85 20.09
N ILE A 240 -7.80 60.49 18.81
CA ILE A 240 -6.76 61.05 17.92
C ILE A 240 -6.98 62.56 17.70
N LYS A 241 -8.22 63.01 17.49
CA LYS A 241 -8.54 64.44 17.41
C LYS A 241 -8.20 65.17 18.70
N GLU A 242 -8.52 64.62 19.87
CA GLU A 242 -8.21 65.21 21.17
C GLU A 242 -6.70 65.30 21.39
N TYR A 243 -5.95 64.23 21.10
CA TYR A 243 -4.48 64.25 21.13
C TYR A 243 -3.88 65.36 20.25
N TYR A 244 -4.34 65.53 19.01
CA TYR A 244 -3.89 66.62 18.14
C TYR A 244 -4.42 68.00 18.57
N ARG A 245 -5.60 68.08 19.21
CA ARG A 245 -6.17 69.29 19.80
C ARG A 245 -5.33 69.76 20.99
N ASP A 246 -4.86 68.84 21.81
CA ASP A 246 -3.99 69.11 22.96
C ASP A 246 -2.59 69.52 22.50
N ILE A 247 -1.99 68.83 21.52
CA ILE A 247 -0.73 69.26 20.90
C ILE A 247 -0.86 70.65 20.28
N THR A 248 -1.97 70.97 19.60
CA THR A 248 -2.17 72.31 19.03
C THR A 248 -2.43 73.36 20.11
N LEU A 249 -3.14 73.03 21.20
CA LEU A 249 -3.29 73.89 22.38
C LEU A 249 -1.94 74.16 23.04
N ASP A 250 -1.11 73.15 23.26
CA ASP A 250 0.21 73.29 23.89
C ASP A 250 1.20 74.02 22.98
N ASN A 251 1.18 73.76 21.68
CA ASN A 251 1.91 74.58 20.71
C ASN A 251 1.44 76.04 20.73
N VAL A 252 0.13 76.32 20.87
CA VAL A 252 -0.40 77.69 21.01
C VAL A 252 0.00 78.32 22.35
N LYS A 253 0.01 77.57 23.46
CA LYS A 253 0.52 78.02 24.77
C LYS A 253 2.01 78.36 24.67
N LEU A 254 2.82 77.50 24.03
CA LEU A 254 4.24 77.70 23.81
C LEU A 254 4.52 78.90 22.89
N ILE A 255 3.76 79.05 21.80
CA ILE A 255 3.85 80.24 20.94
C ILE A 255 3.46 81.50 21.73
N ARG A 256 2.47 81.42 22.63
CA ARG A 256 2.09 82.56 23.49
C ARG A 256 3.20 82.88 24.50
N SER A 257 3.76 81.90 25.20
CA SER A 257 4.85 82.13 26.17
C SER A 257 6.12 82.66 25.49
N LEU A 258 6.50 82.12 24.33
CA LEU A 258 7.62 82.64 23.52
C LEU A 258 7.34 84.07 23.02
N LYS A 259 6.12 84.38 22.59
CA LYS A 259 5.74 85.76 22.23
C LYS A 259 5.78 86.71 23.42
N GLU A 260 5.40 86.24 24.60
CA GLU A 260 5.41 87.00 25.84
C GLU A 260 6.84 87.21 26.36
N GLU A 261 7.71 86.21 26.25
CA GLU A 261 9.15 86.33 26.49
C GLU A 261 9.81 87.29 25.50
N ILE A 262 9.47 87.22 24.20
CA ILE A 262 9.90 88.20 23.19
C ILE A 262 9.38 89.61 23.52
N ALA A 263 8.15 89.74 24.04
CA ALA A 263 7.60 91.03 24.46
C ALA A 263 8.30 91.57 25.72
N GLN A 264 8.60 90.73 26.70
CA GLN A 264 9.41 91.07 27.87
C GLN A 264 10.84 91.45 27.46
N MET A 265 11.46 90.70 26.56
CA MET A 265 12.79 91.00 26.02
C MET A 265 12.79 92.32 25.24
N ARG A 266 11.77 92.60 24.41
CA ARG A 266 11.60 93.92 23.75
C ARG A 266 11.28 95.04 24.73
N SER A 267 10.61 94.75 25.85
CA SER A 267 10.36 95.72 26.92
C SER A 267 11.66 96.05 27.66
N ARG A 268 12.44 95.03 28.05
CA ARG A 268 13.80 95.16 28.58
C ARG A 268 14.71 95.87 27.59
N GLU A 269 14.62 95.59 26.29
CA GLU A 269 15.38 96.27 25.24
C GLU A 269 14.95 97.74 25.10
N LYS A 270 13.66 98.07 25.24
CA LYS A 270 13.17 99.46 25.30
C LYS A 270 13.61 100.19 26.57
N VAL A 271 13.62 99.52 27.72
CA VAL A 271 14.14 100.07 28.98
C VAL A 271 15.64 100.29 28.85
N ASN A 272 16.39 99.30 28.36
CA ASN A 272 17.83 99.39 28.10
C ASN A 272 18.16 100.43 27.02
N LYS A 273 17.31 100.62 26.01
CA LYS A 273 17.45 101.71 25.03
C LYS A 273 17.18 103.06 25.67
N LYS A 274 16.18 103.19 26.54
CA LYS A 274 15.94 104.43 27.29
C LYS A 274 17.05 104.74 28.29
N THR A 275 17.58 103.75 29.02
CA THR A 275 18.73 103.97 29.92
C THR A 275 20.01 104.20 29.13
N MET A 276 20.20 103.56 27.98
CA MET A 276 21.31 103.85 27.05
C MET A 276 21.16 105.24 26.43
N GLU A 277 19.96 105.69 26.06
CA GLU A 277 19.68 107.03 25.56
C GLU A 277 19.88 108.08 26.65
N GLN A 278 19.43 107.82 27.88
CA GLN A 278 19.69 108.66 29.06
C GLN A 278 21.19 108.76 29.35
N LEU A 279 21.89 107.63 29.39
CA LEU A 279 23.36 107.57 29.51
C LEU A 279 24.03 108.27 28.33
N ILE A 280 23.54 108.15 27.10
CA ILE A 280 24.07 108.89 25.93
C ILE A 280 23.80 110.40 26.07
N THR A 281 22.67 110.83 26.62
CA THR A 281 22.39 112.26 26.84
C THR A 281 23.22 112.84 27.99
N GLU A 282 23.33 112.14 29.12
CA GLU A 282 24.22 112.53 30.23
C GLU A 282 25.68 112.54 29.76
N ASN A 283 26.11 111.48 29.08
CA ASN A 283 27.45 111.39 28.51
C ASN A 283 27.66 112.48 27.44
N LYS A 284 26.69 112.85 26.59
CA LYS A 284 26.82 114.00 25.67
C LYS A 284 26.92 115.34 26.40
N THR A 285 26.09 115.60 27.42
CA THR A 285 26.18 116.84 28.22
C THR A 285 27.46 116.94 29.04
N LEU A 286 28.09 115.81 29.35
CA LEU A 286 29.39 115.74 29.98
C LEU A 286 30.54 115.70 28.94
N SER A 287 30.30 115.23 27.71
CA SER A 287 31.32 114.95 26.69
C SER A 287 31.86 116.19 26.02
N GLU A 288 31.13 117.30 25.93
CA GLU A 288 31.72 118.56 25.44
C GLU A 288 32.73 119.12 26.46
N PRO A 289 32.38 119.35 27.74
CA PRO A 289 33.36 119.74 28.77
C PRO A 289 34.45 118.69 29.02
N LEU A 290 34.13 117.41 28.89
CA LEU A 290 35.08 116.32 29.08
C LEU A 290 36.02 116.16 27.88
N ALA A 291 35.61 116.43 26.63
CA ALA A 291 36.50 116.30 25.47
C ALA A 291 37.62 117.36 25.47
N GLU A 292 37.30 118.62 25.77
CA GLU A 292 38.32 119.68 25.90
C GLU A 292 39.29 119.36 27.05
N MET A 293 38.74 118.93 28.20
CA MET A 293 39.54 118.47 29.34
C MET A 293 40.26 117.14 29.07
N GLU A 294 39.82 116.31 28.12
CA GLU A 294 40.44 115.03 27.76
C GLU A 294 41.52 115.14 26.70
N GLU A 295 41.52 116.14 25.81
CA GLU A 295 42.72 116.43 25.00
C GLU A 295 43.86 116.95 25.89
N GLU A 296 43.55 117.83 26.85
CA GLU A 296 44.54 118.36 27.79
C GLU A 296 44.97 117.31 28.83
N ARG A 297 44.04 116.48 29.33
CA ARG A 297 44.36 115.30 30.14
C ARG A 297 45.08 114.23 29.33
N ALA A 298 44.86 114.05 28.03
CA ALA A 298 45.57 113.05 27.22
C ALA A 298 47.04 113.44 27.05
N ARG A 299 47.35 114.72 26.73
CA ARG A 299 48.74 115.21 26.70
C ARG A 299 49.46 115.02 28.04
N LEU A 300 48.78 115.25 29.16
CA LEU A 300 49.36 115.09 30.49
C LEU A 300 49.36 113.63 30.99
N MET A 301 48.40 112.80 30.56
CA MET A 301 48.37 111.36 30.88
C MET A 301 49.31 110.54 30.00
N ASP A 302 49.66 110.90 28.77
CA ASP A 302 50.73 110.18 28.07
C ASP A 302 52.09 110.37 28.77
N LEU A 303 52.27 111.47 29.52
CA LEU A 303 53.41 111.65 30.44
C LEU A 303 53.25 110.97 31.81
N LEU A 304 52.03 110.61 32.25
CA LEU A 304 51.75 110.27 33.66
C LEU A 304 50.95 108.97 33.90
N LYS A 305 50.35 108.37 32.87
CA LYS A 305 49.63 107.09 32.90
C LYS A 305 50.60 105.93 33.14
N ASN A 306 51.80 106.04 32.57
CA ASN A 306 52.89 105.16 32.92
C ASN A 306 53.43 105.43 34.34
N TYR A 307 53.28 106.61 34.95
CA TYR A 307 53.87 106.90 36.27
C TYR A 307 53.40 105.94 37.39
N GLY A 308 52.14 105.49 37.38
CA GLY A 308 51.62 104.55 38.38
C GLY A 308 52.09 103.11 38.16
N THR A 309 51.97 102.61 36.94
CA THR A 309 52.49 101.30 36.52
C THR A 309 54.01 101.27 36.64
N ASP A 310 54.72 102.28 36.15
CA ASP A 310 56.15 102.50 36.32
C ASP A 310 56.53 102.65 37.78
N LYS A 311 55.71 103.15 38.71
CA LYS A 311 56.11 103.17 40.13
C LYS A 311 56.12 101.78 40.75
N ILE A 312 55.21 100.90 40.33
CA ILE A 312 55.15 99.49 40.77
C ILE A 312 56.19 98.65 40.00
N VAL A 313 56.30 98.83 38.69
CA VAL A 313 57.33 98.24 37.84
C VAL A 313 58.71 98.72 38.29
N LEU A 314 58.94 99.98 38.64
CA LEU A 314 60.19 100.51 39.21
C LEU A 314 60.45 99.97 40.62
N LYS A 315 59.44 99.63 41.42
CA LYS A 315 59.68 98.91 42.69
C LYS A 315 60.11 97.47 42.43
N ASN A 316 59.44 96.77 41.52
CA ASN A 316 59.76 95.39 41.11
C ASN A 316 61.06 95.31 40.29
N VAL A 317 61.39 96.33 39.52
CA VAL A 317 62.61 96.52 38.74
C VAL A 317 63.72 97.07 39.60
N LYS A 318 63.48 97.84 40.68
CA LYS A 318 64.50 98.11 41.71
C LYS A 318 64.80 96.84 42.50
N GLY A 319 63.80 96.02 42.84
CA GLY A 319 64.01 94.71 43.44
C GLY A 319 64.79 93.76 42.51
N ARG A 320 64.31 93.59 41.27
CA ARG A 320 64.99 92.81 40.23
C ARG A 320 66.37 93.39 39.90
N LYS A 321 66.55 94.71 39.86
CA LYS A 321 67.84 95.38 39.69
C LYS A 321 68.74 95.17 40.89
N LEU A 322 68.24 95.08 42.12
CA LEU A 322 69.11 94.80 43.27
C LEU A 322 69.54 93.32 43.31
N SER A 323 68.66 92.39 42.89
CA SER A 323 69.05 90.99 42.65
C SER A 323 69.90 90.80 41.39
N LEU A 324 69.68 91.60 40.35
CA LEU A 324 70.50 91.60 39.13
C LEU A 324 71.80 92.35 39.35
N ASP A 325 71.89 93.38 40.19
CA ASP A 325 73.15 94.05 40.56
C ASP A 325 73.96 93.17 41.52
N LYS A 326 73.30 92.30 42.31
CA LYS A 326 73.98 91.18 42.99
C LYS A 326 74.45 90.14 42.00
N ARG A 327 73.57 89.58 41.17
CA ARG A 327 73.94 88.63 40.10
C ARG A 327 74.93 89.17 39.08
N LEU A 328 74.96 90.48 38.83
CA LEU A 328 75.90 91.16 37.93
C LEU A 328 77.16 91.60 38.68
N LYS A 329 77.18 91.64 40.01
CA LYS A 329 78.42 91.68 40.79
C LYS A 329 79.03 90.29 40.92
N GLU A 330 78.21 89.25 41.08
CA GLU A 330 78.57 87.84 41.06
C GLU A 330 79.05 87.48 39.64
N GLU A 331 78.26 87.65 38.59
CA GLU A 331 78.70 87.50 37.19
C GLU A 331 79.80 88.48 36.81
N ARG A 332 79.95 89.69 37.35
CA ARG A 332 81.17 90.49 37.09
C ARG A 332 82.38 90.00 37.90
N ALA A 333 82.20 89.30 39.01
CA ALA A 333 83.29 88.67 39.74
C ALA A 333 83.68 87.34 39.07
N GLU A 334 82.72 86.57 38.57
CA GLU A 334 82.91 85.38 37.75
C GLU A 334 83.43 85.74 36.37
N TYR A 335 82.91 86.80 35.72
CA TYR A 335 83.44 87.35 34.48
C TYR A 335 84.83 87.93 34.71
N ARG A 336 85.12 88.66 35.79
CA ARG A 336 86.51 89.03 36.10
C ARG A 336 87.39 87.82 36.40
N GLN A 337 86.90 86.80 37.10
CA GLN A 337 87.68 85.58 37.34
C GLN A 337 87.89 84.78 36.05
N THR A 338 86.93 84.76 35.14
CA THR A 338 87.02 84.05 33.85
C THR A 338 87.73 84.88 32.81
N GLU A 339 87.68 86.21 32.86
CA GLU A 339 88.48 87.15 32.07
C GLU A 339 89.90 87.27 32.62
N GLU A 340 90.13 87.06 33.92
CA GLU A 340 91.47 86.88 34.50
C GLU A 340 92.01 85.48 34.24
N ARG A 341 91.19 84.42 34.31
CA ARG A 341 91.58 83.08 33.86
C ARG A 341 91.80 83.08 32.36
N LEU A 342 91.01 83.81 31.57
CA LEU A 342 91.18 83.94 30.13
C LEU A 342 92.38 84.82 29.84
N LYS A 343 92.58 85.98 30.46
CA LYS A 343 93.86 86.74 30.36
C LYS A 343 95.06 85.96 30.88
N LYS A 344 94.91 85.03 31.84
CA LYS A 344 95.97 84.09 32.24
C LYS A 344 96.17 83.01 31.18
N LEU A 345 95.13 82.40 30.64
CA LEU A 345 95.17 81.42 29.55
C LEU A 345 95.54 82.03 28.19
N GLU A 346 95.35 83.33 27.99
CA GLU A 346 95.73 84.11 26.81
C GLU A 346 97.13 84.64 26.98
N LYS A 347 97.53 85.08 28.17
CA LYS A 347 98.96 85.27 28.47
C LYS A 347 99.70 83.96 28.38
N GLU A 348 99.16 82.85 28.87
CA GLU A 348 99.75 81.51 28.76
C GLU A 348 99.68 81.03 27.33
N ARG A 349 98.60 81.24 26.56
CA ARG A 349 98.52 80.89 25.13
C ARG A 349 99.40 81.79 24.27
N ASP A 350 99.59 83.06 24.58
CA ASP A 350 100.48 83.97 23.87
C ASP A 350 101.93 83.85 24.36
N GLU A 351 102.17 83.41 25.59
CA GLU A 351 103.48 83.04 26.13
C GLU A 351 103.88 81.66 25.60
N ILE A 352 102.95 80.71 25.49
CA ILE A 352 103.11 79.42 24.81
C ILE A 352 103.24 79.67 23.31
N THR A 353 102.48 80.56 22.68
CA THR A 353 102.63 80.89 21.25
C THR A 353 103.90 81.70 21.00
N ARG A 354 104.33 82.59 21.91
CA ARG A 354 105.67 83.21 21.87
C ARG A 354 106.77 82.22 22.18
N ARG A 355 106.57 81.23 23.04
CA ARG A 355 107.54 80.16 23.34
C ARG A 355 107.56 79.09 22.27
N PHE A 356 106.49 78.84 21.54
CA PHE A 356 106.44 78.00 20.35
C PHE A 356 106.93 78.78 19.13
N ALA A 357 106.72 80.09 19.04
CA ALA A 357 107.34 80.92 18.01
C ALA A 357 108.83 81.10 18.28
N LYS A 358 109.25 81.36 19.53
CA LYS A 358 110.66 81.32 19.94
C LYS A 358 111.24 79.93 19.84
N ALA A 359 110.54 78.86 20.20
CA ALA A 359 111.07 77.50 20.08
C ALA A 359 111.06 77.03 18.63
N ARG A 360 110.14 77.46 17.77
CA ARG A 360 110.15 77.20 16.32
C ARG A 360 111.22 78.05 15.61
N ALA A 361 111.46 79.29 16.05
CA ALA A 361 112.56 80.12 15.57
C ALA A 361 113.93 79.66 16.13
N TRP A 362 113.99 79.18 17.38
CA TRP A 362 115.20 78.66 18.00
C TRP A 362 115.51 77.27 17.45
N ARG A 363 114.49 76.42 17.26
CA ARG A 363 114.58 75.14 16.55
C ARG A 363 114.96 75.36 15.09
N SER A 364 114.34 76.30 14.37
CA SER A 364 114.76 76.65 13.01
C SER A 364 116.18 77.23 12.98
N SER A 365 116.59 78.04 13.95
CA SER A 365 117.98 78.52 14.07
C SER A 365 118.95 77.41 14.47
N LEU A 366 118.52 76.38 15.20
CA LEU A 366 119.31 75.21 15.58
C LEU A 366 119.36 74.17 14.47
N GLU A 367 118.30 74.01 13.69
CA GLU A 367 118.23 73.21 12.48
C GLU A 367 119.16 73.86 11.45
N GLN A 368 119.06 75.17 11.23
CA GLN A 368 120.00 75.93 10.39
C GLN A 368 121.45 75.87 10.93
N ARG A 369 121.66 75.87 12.26
CA ARG A 369 123.00 75.77 12.85
C ARG A 369 123.55 74.34 12.90
N LEU A 370 122.69 73.32 12.93
CA LEU A 370 123.02 71.89 12.75
C LEU A 370 123.26 71.57 11.28
N GLU A 371 122.59 72.25 10.36
CA GLU A 371 122.79 72.13 8.91
C GLU A 371 124.09 72.83 8.51
N VAL A 372 124.39 74.01 9.07
CA VAL A 372 125.70 74.67 8.91
C VAL A 372 126.83 73.93 9.61
N LEU A 373 126.64 73.42 10.84
CA LEU A 373 127.66 72.62 11.54
C LEU A 373 127.83 71.23 10.93
N GLY A 374 126.75 70.61 10.46
CA GLY A 374 126.74 69.33 9.75
C GLY A 374 127.38 69.46 8.37
N GLY A 375 127.09 70.54 7.64
CA GLY A 375 127.78 70.90 6.40
C GLY A 375 129.27 71.16 6.64
N SER A 376 129.63 71.95 7.66
CA SER A 376 131.02 72.19 8.09
C SER A 376 131.73 70.91 8.54
N PHE A 377 131.02 69.97 9.16
CA PHE A 377 131.55 68.68 9.59
C PHE A 377 131.74 67.74 8.39
N ALA A 378 130.76 67.63 7.50
CA ALA A 378 130.87 66.86 6.25
C ALA A 378 131.96 67.43 5.33
N GLU A 379 132.09 68.76 5.25
CA GLU A 379 133.16 69.43 4.50
C GLU A 379 134.53 69.18 5.14
N LYS A 380 134.66 69.26 6.46
CA LYS A 380 135.93 68.98 7.15
C LYS A 380 136.30 67.50 7.14
N GLN A 381 135.34 66.59 7.29
CA GLN A 381 135.58 65.16 7.21
C GLN A 381 135.83 64.72 5.76
N GLY A 382 135.13 65.29 4.79
CA GLY A 382 135.44 65.12 3.36
C GLY A 382 136.85 65.60 3.02
N ARG A 383 137.24 66.81 3.48
CA ARG A 383 138.62 67.31 3.35
C ARG A 383 139.63 66.44 4.10
N LEU A 384 139.28 65.87 5.27
CA LEU A 384 140.16 64.98 6.02
C LEU A 384 140.37 63.67 5.25
N GLU A 385 139.30 63.05 4.74
CA GLU A 385 139.37 61.86 3.90
C GLU A 385 140.11 62.11 2.58
N GLU A 386 139.90 63.28 1.97
CA GLU A 386 140.58 63.69 0.73
C GLU A 386 142.07 63.97 0.97
N VAL A 387 142.44 64.59 2.08
CA VAL A 387 143.84 64.76 2.52
C VAL A 387 144.48 63.42 2.85
N VAL A 388 143.78 62.50 3.53
CA VAL A 388 144.29 61.16 3.85
C VAL A 388 144.47 60.30 2.59
N LYS A 389 143.51 60.36 1.65
CA LYS A 389 143.60 59.69 0.34
C LYS A 389 144.69 60.30 -0.55
N SER A 390 144.85 61.63 -0.57
CA SER A 390 145.82 62.31 -1.44
C SER A 390 147.25 62.29 -0.91
N ALA A 391 147.45 62.28 0.42
CA ALA A 391 148.77 62.14 1.05
C ALA A 391 149.19 60.68 1.25
N ASN A 392 148.34 59.71 0.89
CA ASN A 392 148.60 58.27 0.94
C ASN A 392 149.15 57.80 2.29
N ILE A 393 148.61 58.36 3.38
CA ILE A 393 149.13 58.17 4.74
C ILE A 393 148.72 56.79 5.24
N ASP A 394 149.71 56.02 5.71
CA ASP A 394 149.48 54.74 6.37
C ASP A 394 148.44 54.90 7.51
N PRO A 395 147.32 54.15 7.48
CA PRO A 395 146.31 54.17 8.53
C PRO A 395 146.89 53.97 9.93
N ALA A 396 147.97 53.18 10.09
CA ALA A 396 148.60 52.96 11.38
C ALA A 396 149.35 54.21 11.89
N ALA A 397 150.03 54.94 11.01
CA ALA A 397 150.68 56.21 11.36
C ALA A 397 149.63 57.28 11.69
N LEU A 398 148.57 57.37 10.90
CA LEU A 398 147.48 58.33 11.13
C LEU A 398 146.74 58.03 12.42
N GLN A 399 146.29 56.78 12.63
CA GLN A 399 145.60 56.36 13.85
C GLN A 399 146.49 56.52 15.09
N SER A 400 147.78 56.16 15.03
CA SER A 400 148.70 56.39 16.16
C SER A 400 148.84 57.88 16.51
N VAL A 401 148.81 58.77 15.52
CA VAL A 401 148.90 60.21 15.73
C VAL A 401 147.56 60.78 16.23
N THR A 402 146.42 60.34 15.70
CA THR A 402 145.10 60.76 16.21
C THR A 402 144.82 60.22 17.60
N GLU A 403 145.11 58.95 17.91
CA GLU A 403 144.93 58.38 19.26
C GLU A 403 145.84 59.07 20.29
N LYS A 404 147.07 59.45 19.91
CA LYS A 404 147.94 60.27 20.77
C LYS A 404 147.41 61.70 20.95
N LEU A 405 146.89 62.32 19.90
CA LEU A 405 146.28 63.65 19.98
C LEU A 405 144.99 63.64 20.80
N GLU A 406 144.13 62.65 20.62
CA GLU A 406 142.92 62.42 21.40
C GLU A 406 143.26 62.09 22.85
N GLY A 407 144.24 61.22 23.11
CA GLY A 407 144.73 60.96 24.47
C GLY A 407 145.27 62.20 25.17
N VAL A 408 146.01 63.07 24.46
CA VAL A 408 146.49 64.36 24.99
C VAL A 408 145.35 65.36 25.19
N LEU A 409 144.37 65.41 24.29
CA LEU A 409 143.19 66.26 24.39
C LEU A 409 142.28 65.82 25.54
N GLU A 410 142.05 64.52 25.71
CA GLU A 410 141.22 63.97 26.78
C GLU A 410 141.92 64.14 28.14
N ALA A 411 143.23 63.95 28.22
CA ALA A 411 144.02 64.27 29.41
C ALA A 411 143.94 65.77 29.77
N LYS A 412 144.11 66.67 28.80
CA LYS A 412 143.98 68.13 29.03
C LYS A 412 142.54 68.52 29.40
N ASN A 413 141.53 67.93 28.78
CA ASN A 413 140.12 68.14 29.14
C ASN A 413 139.78 67.56 30.53
N GLY A 414 140.44 66.48 30.94
CA GLY A 414 140.41 65.97 32.32
C GLY A 414 140.96 66.97 33.32
N VAL A 415 142.17 67.52 33.06
CA VAL A 415 142.80 68.55 33.89
C VAL A 415 141.98 69.85 33.93
N ILE A 416 141.36 70.27 32.82
CA ILE A 416 140.46 71.43 32.80
C ILE A 416 139.24 71.18 33.70
N ARG A 417 138.64 69.99 33.63
CA ARG A 417 137.50 69.61 34.48
C ARG A 417 137.87 69.56 35.96
N SER A 418 139.06 69.03 36.33
CA SER A 418 139.50 69.00 37.73
C SER A 418 139.81 70.39 38.27
N LEU A 419 140.55 71.23 37.54
CA LEU A 419 140.86 72.60 37.95
C LEU A 419 139.60 73.46 38.09
N GLN A 420 138.61 73.32 37.20
CA GLN A 420 137.33 74.01 37.33
C GLN A 420 136.56 73.58 38.59
N TYR A 421 136.61 72.29 38.96
CA TYR A 421 136.03 71.80 40.21
C TYR A 421 136.75 72.37 41.45
N GLU A 422 138.09 72.38 41.45
CA GLU A 422 138.86 72.94 42.58
C GLU A 422 138.63 74.44 42.78
N ILE A 423 138.54 75.22 41.70
CA ILE A 423 138.20 76.66 41.77
C ILE A 423 136.81 76.85 42.41
N GLN A 424 135.80 76.06 42.02
CA GLN A 424 134.47 76.14 42.64
C GLN A 424 134.47 75.67 44.11
N ARG A 425 135.31 74.68 44.48
CA ARG A 425 135.47 74.21 45.86
C ARG A 425 136.12 75.27 46.75
N LEU A 426 137.23 75.86 46.30
CA LEU A 426 137.95 76.92 47.02
C LEU A 426 137.11 78.18 47.18
N ALA A 427 136.42 78.62 46.13
CA ALA A 427 135.52 79.79 46.21
C ALA A 427 134.36 79.56 47.20
N LYS A 428 133.85 78.32 47.32
CA LYS A 428 132.84 78.01 48.35
C LYS A 428 133.44 78.07 49.76
N MET A 429 134.59 77.42 49.99
CA MET A 429 135.26 77.43 51.29
C MET A 429 135.57 78.86 51.77
N TYR A 430 136.08 79.71 50.88
CA TYR A 430 136.32 81.13 51.13
C TYR A 430 135.04 81.86 51.59
N ASN A 431 133.95 81.74 50.84
CA ASN A 431 132.68 82.37 51.18
C ASN A 431 132.08 81.85 52.50
N ASP A 432 132.18 80.55 52.78
CA ASP A 432 131.70 79.98 54.04
C ASP A 432 132.59 80.43 55.23
N THR A 433 133.91 80.59 55.05
CA THR A 433 134.78 81.17 56.09
C THR A 433 134.47 82.64 56.38
N ILE A 434 134.20 83.47 55.36
CA ILE A 434 133.81 84.89 55.54
C ILE A 434 132.59 84.96 56.47
N ARG A 435 131.55 84.19 56.18
CA ARG A 435 130.30 84.18 56.97
C ARG A 435 130.49 83.74 58.42
N VAL A 436 131.37 82.78 58.67
CA VAL A 436 131.71 82.36 60.03
C VAL A 436 132.42 83.47 60.79
N TYR A 437 133.35 84.19 60.15
CA TYR A 437 134.02 85.35 60.74
C TYR A 437 133.07 86.52 60.97
N GLU A 438 132.23 86.88 59.98
CA GLU A 438 131.19 87.91 60.12
C GLU A 438 130.27 87.64 61.31
N HIS A 439 129.84 86.38 61.49
CA HIS A 439 129.01 86.02 62.65
C HIS A 439 129.79 86.11 63.96
N LYS A 440 130.99 85.52 64.02
CA LYS A 440 131.81 85.48 65.25
C LYS A 440 132.24 86.85 65.75
N LEU A 441 132.59 87.77 64.85
CA LEU A 441 133.07 89.10 65.21
C LEU A 441 131.93 90.04 65.61
N LYS A 442 130.75 89.85 65.02
CA LYS A 442 129.52 90.52 65.45
C LYS A 442 129.14 90.18 66.89
N ASP A 443 129.40 88.94 67.33
CA ASP A 443 129.23 88.52 68.73
C ASP A 443 130.20 89.25 69.71
N PHE A 444 131.34 89.75 69.20
CA PHE A 444 132.29 90.59 69.96
C PHE A 444 132.09 92.11 69.75
N GLY A 445 131.01 92.51 69.06
CA GLY A 445 130.66 93.92 68.85
C GLY A 445 131.37 94.62 67.67
N VAL A 446 132.13 93.89 66.85
CA VAL A 446 132.77 94.45 65.64
C VAL A 446 131.79 94.36 64.45
N PRO A 447 131.46 95.47 63.76
CA PRO A 447 130.61 95.45 62.58
C PRO A 447 131.23 94.69 61.40
N ALA A 448 130.40 94.01 60.60
CA ALA A 448 130.87 93.23 59.44
C ALA A 448 131.56 94.07 58.35
N GLU A 449 131.26 95.37 58.29
CA GLU A 449 131.80 96.30 57.29
C GLU A 449 133.29 96.61 57.50
N GLU A 450 133.82 96.46 58.72
CA GLU A 450 135.24 96.73 59.04
C GLU A 450 136.19 95.61 58.56
N MET A 451 135.66 94.49 58.07
CA MET A 451 136.43 93.29 57.70
C MET A 451 136.93 93.25 56.25
N GLY A 452 136.32 94.01 55.33
CA GLY A 452 136.82 94.19 53.95
C GLY A 452 136.87 92.95 53.04
N PHE A 453 136.19 91.84 53.37
CA PHE A 453 136.17 90.63 52.54
C PHE A 453 134.93 90.55 51.63
N GLU A 454 135.13 90.40 50.32
CA GLU A 454 134.03 90.29 49.33
C GLU A 454 133.81 88.83 48.87
N PRO A 455 132.58 88.28 48.92
CA PRO A 455 132.31 86.90 48.54
C PRO A 455 132.30 86.68 47.00
N VAL A 456 132.96 85.62 46.55
CA VAL A 456 133.15 85.27 45.13
C VAL A 456 131.88 84.62 44.54
N PRO A 457 131.46 84.92 43.30
CA PRO A 457 130.30 84.29 42.67
C PRO A 457 130.55 82.81 42.32
N VAL A 458 129.90 81.89 43.06
CA VAL A 458 129.97 80.43 42.86
C VAL A 458 128.65 79.91 42.27
N LYS A 459 128.71 78.89 41.40
CA LYS A 459 127.50 78.23 40.84
C LYS A 459 126.87 77.18 41.76
N THR A 460 127.33 77.08 43.01
CA THR A 460 126.91 76.07 43.99
C THR A 460 125.98 76.66 45.06
N SER A 461 125.34 75.79 45.87
CA SER A 461 124.35 76.21 46.87
C SER A 461 124.94 77.19 47.90
N LYS A 462 124.18 78.26 48.17
CA LYS A 462 124.50 79.28 49.18
C LYS A 462 124.31 78.83 50.63
N ILE A 463 123.86 77.59 50.86
CA ILE A 463 123.74 77.00 52.20
C ILE A 463 125.16 76.59 52.65
N PRO A 464 125.61 76.99 53.86
CA PRO A 464 126.95 76.67 54.34
C PRO A 464 127.19 75.15 54.33
N ALA A 465 128.39 74.73 53.96
CA ALA A 465 128.78 73.34 54.17
C ALA A 465 128.70 73.00 55.68
N LYS A 466 128.09 71.86 56.00
CA LYS A 466 128.17 71.24 57.33
C LYS A 466 129.54 70.60 57.53
#